data_AF-A0A530GHC8-F1
#
_entry.id   AF-A0A530GHC8-F1
#
_cell.length_a   1.000
_cell.length_b   1.000
_cell.length_c   1.000
_cell.angle_alpha   90.00
_cell.angle_beta   90.00
_cell.angle_gamma   90.00
#
_symmetry.space_group_name_H-M   'P 1'
#
loop_
_entity.id
_entity.type
_entity.pdbx_description
1 polymer ?
#
loop_
_entity_poly.entity_id
_entity_poly.type
_entity_poly.pdbx_seq_one_letter_code
_entity_poly.pdbx_strand_id
1 'polypeptide(L)' 'LLGGHARVGFENNLFLPNGTLASGNQDLVLATRLAVEPCGLTLADADALRTQWSDA' A
#
# COMPACT_ATOMS: atom_id res chain seq x y z
N LEU A 1 11.54 -0.51 -0.73
CA LEU A 1 13.00 -0.42 -0.47
C LEU A 1 13.77 -1.62 -1.01
N LEU A 2 13.29 -2.86 -0.83
CA LEU A 2 13.99 -4.08 -1.26
C LEU A 2 13.39 -4.74 -2.53
N GLY A 3 12.65 -3.97 -3.34
CA GLY A 3 12.07 -4.45 -4.60
C GLY A 3 10.78 -5.27 -4.53
N GLY A 4 10.24 -5.57 -3.34
CA GLY A 4 8.97 -6.30 -3.18
C GLY A 4 7.71 -5.43 -3.16
N HIS A 5 6.55 -6.08 -3.08
CA HIS A 5 5.23 -5.46 -2.95
C HIS A 5 4.74 -5.41 -1.50
N ALA A 6 3.76 -4.54 -1.20
CA ALA A 6 3.20 -4.37 0.14
C ALA A 6 1.74 -4.85 0.22
N ARG A 7 1.36 -5.41 1.37
CA ARG A 7 -0.03 -5.76 1.74
C ARG A 7 -0.39 -5.03 3.02
N VAL A 8 -1.55 -4.37 3.02
CA VAL A 8 -2.09 -3.63 4.17
C VAL A 8 -3.60 -3.77 4.25
N GLY A 9 -4.15 -3.53 5.43
CA GLY A 9 -5.60 -3.54 5.69
C GLY A 9 -5.91 -3.94 7.14
N PHE A 10 -7.19 -3.89 7.49
CA PHE A 10 -7.72 -4.20 8.83
C PHE A 10 -7.45 -5.62 9.30
N GLU A 11 -7.20 -6.55 8.37
CA GLU A 11 -6.68 -7.88 8.69
C GLU A 11 -5.36 -7.82 9.46
N ASN A 12 -4.52 -6.82 9.15
CA ASN A 12 -3.16 -6.74 9.68
C ASN A 12 -2.98 -5.60 10.68
N ASN A 13 -3.75 -4.51 10.57
CA ASN A 13 -3.55 -3.32 11.39
C ASN A 13 -4.81 -2.44 11.42
N LEU A 14 -5.08 -1.79 12.56
CA LEU A 14 -6.22 -0.88 12.74
C LEU A 14 -5.80 0.59 12.94
N PHE A 15 -4.50 0.88 13.09
CA PHE A 15 -4.01 2.18 13.55
C PHE A 15 -3.18 2.91 12.49
N LEU A 16 -3.32 4.22 12.43
CA LEU A 16 -2.46 5.11 11.64
C LEU A 16 -1.09 5.30 12.32
N PRO A 17 -0.07 5.83 11.61
CA PRO A 17 1.27 6.00 12.18
C PRO A 17 1.32 6.87 13.43
N ASN A 18 0.35 7.77 13.62
CA ASN A 18 0.23 8.61 14.82
C ASN A 18 -0.53 7.92 15.97
N GLY A 19 -0.94 6.67 15.81
CA GLY A 19 -1.68 5.89 16.81
C GLY A 19 -3.20 6.05 16.77
N THR A 20 -3.75 6.91 15.92
CA THR A 20 -5.20 7.06 15.77
C THR A 20 -5.82 5.86 15.04
N LEU A 21 -7.03 5.44 15.39
CA LEU A 21 -7.77 4.43 14.62
C LEU A 21 -8.06 4.91 13.19
N ALA A 22 -7.79 4.06 12.22
CA ALA A 22 -8.16 4.31 10.83
C ALA A 22 -9.68 4.21 10.66
N SER A 23 -10.27 5.12 9.86
CA SER A 23 -11.70 5.14 9.56
C SER A 23 -12.13 4.01 8.62
N GLY A 24 -11.18 3.49 7.83
CA GLY A 24 -11.36 2.39 6.91
C GLY A 24 -10.04 1.95 6.28
N ASN A 25 -10.08 0.87 5.49
CA ASN A 25 -8.90 0.36 4.77
C ASN A 25 -8.27 1.42 3.86
N GLN A 26 -9.06 2.35 3.31
CA GLN A 26 -8.57 3.43 2.47
C GLN A 26 -7.53 4.31 3.18
N ASP A 27 -7.67 4.53 4.50
CA ASP A 27 -6.71 5.35 5.24
C ASP A 27 -5.37 4.64 5.37
N LEU A 28 -5.39 3.31 5.54
CA LEU A 28 -4.17 2.49 5.61
C LEU A 28 -3.48 2.40 4.24
N VAL A 29 -4.25 2.29 3.16
CA VAL A 29 -3.73 2.33 1.79
C VAL A 29 -3.10 3.69 1.50
N LEU A 30 -3.76 4.79 1.86
CA LEU A 30 -3.24 6.14 1.69
C LEU A 30 -1.97 6.38 2.52
N ALA A 31 -1.98 5.99 3.80
CA ALA A 31 -0.80 6.10 4.66
C ALA A 31 0.39 5.31 4.09
N THR A 32 0.13 4.12 3.53
CA THR A 32 1.16 3.30 2.87
C THR A 32 1.71 3.99 1.63
N ARG A 33 0.84 4.54 0.76
CA ARG A 33 1.26 5.34 -0.40
C ARG A 33 2.19 6.47 0.03
N LEU A 34 1.75 7.30 0.98
CA LEU A 34 2.49 8.47 1.43
C LEU A 34 3.84 8.10 2.06
N ALA A 35 3.95 6.92 2.68
CA ALA A 35 5.21 6.43 3.25
C ALA A 35 6.21 5.97 2.17
N VAL A 36 5.76 5.42 1.05
CA VAL A 36 6.64 4.86 0.01
C VAL A 36 6.98 5.83 -1.12
N GLU A 37 6.13 6.84 -1.37
CA GLU A 37 6.33 7.84 -2.44
C GLU A 37 7.65 8.63 -2.28
N PRO A 38 8.07 9.07 -1.07
CA PRO A 38 9.38 9.69 -0.86
C PRO A 38 10.58 8.77 -1.15
N CYS A 39 10.38 7.45 -1.20
CA CYS A 39 11.41 6.49 -1.60
C CYS A 39 11.54 6.33 -3.12
N GLY A 40 10.83 7.15 -3.92
CA GLY A 40 10.84 7.09 -5.38
C GLY A 40 10.03 5.92 -5.96
N LEU A 41 9.17 5.29 -5.16
CA LEU A 41 8.32 4.18 -5.59
C LEU A 41 6.97 4.69 -6.09
N THR A 42 6.44 4.03 -7.12
CA THR A 42 5.14 4.34 -7.71
C THR A 42 4.10 3.28 -7.36
N LEU A 43 2.83 3.69 -7.32
CA LEU A 43 1.71 2.76 -7.23
C LEU A 43 1.42 2.17 -8.60
N ALA A 44 1.28 0.85 -8.65
CA ALA A 44 0.67 0.18 -9.78
C ALA A 44 -0.84 0.45 -9.79
N ASP A 45 -1.39 0.72 -10.96
CA ASP A 45 -2.83 0.64 -11.17
C ASP A 45 -3.27 -0.81 -11.43
N ALA A 46 -4.58 -1.00 -11.60
CA ALA A 46 -5.15 -2.32 -11.76
C ALA A 46 -4.72 -3.01 -13.07
N ASP A 47 -4.45 -2.27 -14.14
CA ASP A 47 -3.99 -2.82 -15.42
C ASP A 47 -2.53 -3.27 -15.32
N ALA A 48 -1.66 -2.44 -14.77
CA ALA A 48 -0.27 -2.79 -14.51
C ALA A 48 -0.14 -4.06 -13.65
N LEU A 49 -0.97 -4.18 -12.61
CA LEU A 49 -0.98 -5.37 -11.75
C LEU A 49 -1.42 -6.63 -12.51
N ARG A 50 -2.47 -6.53 -13.36
CA ARG A 50 -2.93 -7.65 -14.19
C ARG A 50 -1.84 -8.11 -15.14
N THR A 51 -1.19 -7.19 -15.85
CA THR A 51 -0.09 -7.52 -16.78
C THR A 51 1.07 -8.19 -16.04
N GLN A 52 1.49 -7.64 -14.90
CA GLN A 52 2.61 -8.20 -14.14
C GLN A 52 2.34 -9.63 -13.66
N TRP A 53 1.09 -9.96 -13.33
CA TRP A 53 0.70 -11.28 -12.84
C TRP A 53 0.32 -12.27 -13.94
N SER A 54 0.01 -11.81 -15.15
CA SER A 54 -0.18 -12.70 -16.30
C SER A 54 1.16 -13.18 -16.89
N ASP A 55 2.21 -12.39 -16.70
CA ASP A 55 3.56 -12.66 -17.23
C ASP A 55 4.42 -13.50 -16.27
N ALA A 56 3.92 -13.79 -15.06
CA ALA A 56 4.56 -14.58 -14.00
C ALA A 56 4.05 -16.03 -13.99
#